data_AF-A0A843DW74-F1
#
_entry.id   AF-A0A843DW74-F1
#
_cell.length_a   1.000
_cell.length_b   1.000
_cell.length_c   1.000
_cell.angle_alpha   90.00
_cell.angle_beta   90.00
_cell.angle_gamma   90.00
#
_symmetry.space_group_name_H-M   'P 1'
#
loop_
_entity.id
_entity.type
_entity.pdbx_description
1 polymer ?
#
loop_
_entity_poly.entity_id
_entity_poly.type
_entity_poly.pdbx_seq_one_letter_code
_entity_poly.pdbx_strand_id
1 'polypeptide(L)'
;LRPIQNSLYALLTVSIAAFLMTLWAKPTENKDLVLPGVMRFVLPTTGTITVFALAIYAVFYFGTMEHWMDGAFELAPSYQEICDRLNMTMEQVYSKLSIEGSPDQLVPVDLQHTAEINARNAMLLFLLISGILELIILFPLTKRLSITEDYQRDVKPTILALLLLGLTYAFYQIPEVYVTMAETLPVGNMWVFIAGAVAVWYVITLFVLKSPRLQPLSNFFDRMVRRGLQKSFEKQSRKELQEEDD
;
A
#
# COMPACT_ATOMS: atom_id res chain seq x y z
N LEU A 1 -3.97 9.28 12.46
CA LEU A 1 -4.53 8.58 11.27
C LEU A 1 -6.02 8.44 11.48
N ARG A 2 -6.82 9.01 10.59
CA ARG A 2 -8.29 8.92 10.76
C ARG A 2 -8.77 7.54 10.33
N PRO A 3 -9.73 6.93 11.03
CA PRO A 3 -10.27 5.62 10.66
C PRO A 3 -10.72 5.56 9.19
N ILE A 4 -11.29 6.65 8.68
CA ILE A 4 -11.81 6.74 7.32
C ILE A 4 -10.71 6.62 6.25
N GLN A 5 -9.51 7.16 6.51
CA GLN A 5 -8.35 7.06 5.62
C GLN A 5 -7.88 5.60 5.52
N ASN A 6 -7.73 4.94 6.67
CA ASN A 6 -7.31 3.53 6.72
C ASN A 6 -8.33 2.62 6.02
N SER A 7 -9.64 2.87 6.22
CA SER A 7 -10.70 2.12 5.55
C SER A 7 -10.66 2.31 4.04
N LEU A 8 -10.41 3.54 3.55
CA LEU A 8 -10.30 3.81 2.12
C LEU A 8 -9.09 3.09 1.49
N TYR A 9 -7.93 3.17 2.14
CA TYR A 9 -6.74 2.45 1.68
C TYR A 9 -6.94 0.94 1.69
N ALA A 10 -7.56 0.38 2.73
CA ALA A 10 -7.90 -1.04 2.81
C ALA A 10 -8.90 -1.47 1.72
N LEU A 11 -9.90 -0.64 1.43
CA LEU A 11 -10.89 -0.89 0.38
C LEU A 11 -10.22 -0.98 -1.00
N LEU A 12 -9.35 -0.03 -1.32
CA LEU A 12 -8.67 0.06 -2.62
C LEU A 12 -7.58 -1.00 -2.79
N THR A 13 -6.82 -1.35 -1.74
CA THR A 13 -5.72 -2.32 -1.83
C THR A 13 -6.17 -3.78 -1.71
N VAL A 14 -7.10 -4.07 -0.82
CA VAL A 14 -7.46 -5.46 -0.46
C VAL A 14 -8.84 -5.81 -0.95
N SER A 15 -9.87 -5.03 -0.58
CA SER A 15 -11.26 -5.46 -0.73
C SER A 15 -11.72 -5.54 -2.18
N ILE A 16 -11.48 -4.49 -2.98
CA ILE A 16 -11.88 -4.48 -4.40
C ILE A 16 -11.08 -5.53 -5.18
N ALA A 17 -9.78 -5.63 -4.89
CA ALA A 17 -8.91 -6.60 -5.52
C ALA A 17 -9.36 -8.03 -5.23
N ALA A 18 -9.60 -8.36 -3.95
CA ALA A 18 -10.09 -9.68 -3.54
C ALA A 18 -11.46 -10.00 -4.15
N PHE A 19 -12.40 -9.05 -4.18
CA PHE A 19 -13.73 -9.25 -4.74
C PHE A 19 -13.72 -9.54 -6.25
N LEU A 20 -12.93 -8.80 -7.02
CA LEU A 20 -12.86 -9.02 -8.47
C LEU A 20 -12.05 -10.26 -8.82
N MET A 21 -11.01 -10.57 -8.03
CA MET A 21 -10.24 -11.81 -8.18
C MET A 21 -11.08 -13.05 -7.86
N THR A 22 -11.96 -13.00 -6.85
CA THR A 22 -12.90 -14.10 -6.57
C THR A 22 -13.96 -14.24 -7.67
N LEU A 23 -14.47 -13.13 -8.22
CA LEU A 23 -15.40 -13.17 -9.34
C LEU A 23 -14.78 -13.81 -10.60
N TRP A 24 -13.48 -13.64 -10.80
CA TRP A 24 -12.75 -14.19 -11.95
C TRP A 24 -12.10 -15.54 -11.69
N ALA A 25 -12.19 -16.06 -10.47
CA ALA A 25 -11.60 -17.34 -10.10
C ALA A 25 -12.26 -18.47 -10.91
N LYS A 26 -11.45 -19.20 -11.67
CA LYS A 26 -11.89 -20.44 -12.30
C LYS A 26 -11.71 -21.59 -11.31
N PRO A 27 -12.64 -22.55 -11.23
CA PRO A 27 -12.44 -23.75 -10.42
C PRO A 27 -11.24 -24.52 -10.99
N THR A 28 -10.20 -24.66 -10.19
CA THR A 28 -9.01 -25.48 -10.51
C THR A 28 -8.97 -26.69 -9.60
N GLU A 29 -8.84 -27.90 -10.18
CA GLU A 29 -8.68 -29.18 -9.47
C GLU A 29 -7.26 -29.39 -8.91
N ASN A 30 -6.56 -28.32 -8.48
CA ASN A 30 -5.25 -28.48 -7.87
C ASN A 30 -5.40 -28.80 -6.38
N LYS A 31 -5.11 -30.05 -6.01
CA LYS A 31 -5.08 -30.55 -4.62
C LYS A 31 -3.81 -30.13 -3.85
N ASP A 32 -2.91 -29.39 -4.48
CA ASP A 32 -1.67 -28.94 -3.83
C ASP A 32 -1.92 -27.75 -2.90
N LEU A 33 -1.21 -27.77 -1.76
CA LEU A 33 -1.21 -26.67 -0.80
C LEU A 33 -0.70 -25.39 -1.46
N VAL A 34 -1.60 -24.41 -1.62
CA VAL A 34 -1.31 -23.11 -2.23
C VAL A 34 -0.44 -22.22 -1.32
N LEU A 35 -0.55 -22.38 0.00
CA LEU A 35 0.13 -21.54 1.01
C LEU A 35 1.67 -21.45 0.86
N PRO A 36 2.41 -22.58 0.75
CA PRO A 36 3.86 -22.59 0.52
C PRO A 36 4.32 -21.76 -0.68
N GLY A 37 3.58 -21.84 -1.79
CA GLY A 37 3.90 -21.13 -3.03
C GLY A 37 3.75 -19.62 -2.89
N VAL A 38 2.72 -19.18 -2.18
CA VAL A 38 2.42 -17.75 -1.95
C VAL A 38 3.42 -17.10 -0.98
N MET A 39 3.84 -17.81 0.06
CA MET A 39 4.76 -17.27 1.08
C MET A 39 6.13 -16.85 0.52
N ARG A 40 6.58 -17.48 -0.58
CA ARG A 40 7.81 -17.11 -1.29
C ARG A 40 7.76 -15.70 -1.89
N PHE A 41 6.57 -15.19 -2.16
CA PHE A 41 6.34 -13.84 -2.67
C PHE A 41 6.05 -12.85 -1.56
N VAL A 42 5.15 -13.21 -0.64
CA VAL A 42 4.64 -12.30 0.40
C VAL A 42 5.73 -11.82 1.34
N LEU A 43 6.63 -12.70 1.79
CA LEU A 43 7.62 -12.32 2.79
C LEU A 43 8.67 -11.34 2.27
N PRO A 44 9.34 -11.58 1.13
CA PRO A 44 10.27 -10.61 0.57
C PRO A 44 9.59 -9.29 0.21
N THR A 45 8.39 -9.32 -0.38
CA THR A 45 7.69 -8.09 -0.75
C THR A 45 7.34 -7.27 0.49
N THR A 46 6.75 -7.90 1.52
CA THR A 46 6.43 -7.25 2.80
C THR A 46 7.68 -6.64 3.45
N GLY A 47 8.80 -7.35 3.43
CA GLY A 47 10.08 -6.83 3.93
C GLY A 47 10.54 -5.58 3.17
N THR A 48 10.54 -5.62 1.83
CA THR A 48 10.92 -4.45 1.02
C THR A 48 9.97 -3.27 1.19
N ILE A 49 8.65 -3.53 1.24
CA ILE A 49 7.63 -2.49 1.47
C ILE A 49 7.85 -1.84 2.84
N THR A 50 8.09 -2.63 3.89
CA THR A 50 8.29 -2.09 5.25
C THR A 50 9.51 -1.17 5.31
N VAL A 51 10.63 -1.59 4.72
CA VAL A 51 11.86 -0.78 4.71
C VAL A 51 11.62 0.54 3.95
N PHE A 52 10.99 0.48 2.78
CA PHE A 52 10.71 1.69 1.99
C PHE A 52 9.68 2.60 2.65
N ALA A 53 8.64 2.04 3.26
CA ALA A 53 7.63 2.82 3.98
C ALA A 53 8.25 3.59 5.15
N LEU A 54 9.13 2.95 5.93
CA LEU A 54 9.88 3.61 7.00
C LEU A 54 10.84 4.68 6.46
N ALA A 55 11.53 4.40 5.35
CA ALA A 55 12.42 5.37 4.72
C ALA A 55 11.65 6.60 4.22
N ILE A 56 10.50 6.41 3.57
CA ILE A 56 9.64 7.50 3.10
C ILE A 56 9.11 8.31 4.28
N TYR A 57 8.66 7.64 5.34
CA TYR A 57 8.25 8.33 6.56
C TYR A 57 9.37 9.22 7.10
N ALA A 58 10.59 8.68 7.24
CA ALA A 58 11.73 9.43 7.75
C ALA A 58 12.09 10.61 6.83
N VAL A 59 12.17 10.39 5.52
CA VAL A 59 12.50 11.43 4.54
C VAL A 59 11.52 12.59 4.60
N PHE A 60 10.22 12.31 4.63
CA PHE A 60 9.20 13.37 4.70
C PHE A 60 9.14 14.04 6.07
N TYR A 61 9.37 13.30 7.16
CA TYR A 61 9.38 13.86 8.51
C TYR A 61 10.55 14.81 8.70
N PHE A 62 11.79 14.35 8.48
CA PHE A 62 12.99 15.18 8.59
C PHE A 62 13.03 16.26 7.52
N GLY A 63 12.54 15.96 6.32
CA GLY A 63 12.38 16.92 5.24
C GLY A 63 11.52 18.13 5.55
N THR A 64 10.39 17.89 6.21
CA THR A 64 9.51 18.97 6.66
C THR A 64 10.12 19.73 7.85
N MET A 65 10.84 19.05 8.75
CA MET A 65 11.47 19.67 9.93
C MET A 65 12.69 20.53 9.62
N GLU A 66 13.52 20.10 8.66
CA GLU A 66 14.77 20.76 8.30
C GLU A 66 14.61 21.76 7.14
N HIS A 67 13.38 21.95 6.64
CA HIS A 67 13.04 22.89 5.57
C HIS A 67 13.77 22.67 4.23
N TRP A 68 14.52 21.56 4.04
CA TRP A 68 15.18 21.26 2.76
C TRP A 68 14.19 20.82 1.66
N MET A 69 12.91 20.63 2.04
CA MET A 69 11.79 20.30 1.16
C MET A 69 10.86 21.52 0.87
N ASP A 70 11.17 22.71 1.39
CA ASP A 70 10.24 23.88 1.40
C ASP A 70 9.85 24.45 0.03
N GLY A 71 10.48 24.06 -1.08
CA GLY A 71 10.06 24.47 -2.44
C GLY A 71 9.49 23.34 -3.32
N ALA A 72 9.65 22.08 -2.89
CA ALA A 72 9.17 20.92 -3.65
C ALA A 72 7.80 20.43 -3.15
N PHE A 73 7.39 20.90 -1.98
CA PHE A 73 6.27 20.35 -1.21
C PHE A 73 5.36 21.44 -0.63
N GLU A 74 5.34 22.63 -1.26
CA GLU A 74 4.47 23.73 -0.86
C GLU A 74 2.99 23.30 -0.90
N LEU A 75 2.43 23.06 0.28
CA LEU A 75 1.00 22.75 0.44
C LEU A 75 0.13 24.03 0.34
N ALA A 76 0.71 25.21 0.59
CA ALA A 76 0.04 26.50 0.54
C ALA A 76 -0.73 26.76 -0.80
N PRO A 77 -0.13 26.59 -1.99
CA PRO A 77 -0.86 26.75 -3.27
C PRO A 77 -1.98 25.72 -3.43
N SER A 78 -1.82 24.51 -2.88
CA SER A 78 -2.85 23.46 -2.93
C SER A 78 -4.04 23.75 -2.02
N TYR A 79 -3.82 24.35 -0.84
CA TYR A 79 -4.90 24.75 0.07
C TYR A 79 -5.70 25.94 -0.46
N GLN A 80 -5.04 26.89 -1.11
CA GLN A 80 -5.72 28.02 -1.76
C GLN A 80 -6.66 27.53 -2.87
N GLU A 81 -6.19 26.62 -3.72
CA GLU A 81 -7.00 26.01 -4.78
C GLU A 81 -8.19 25.21 -4.21
N ILE A 82 -8.01 24.53 -3.08
CA ILE A 82 -9.11 23.85 -2.37
C ILE A 82 -10.16 24.84 -1.88
N CYS A 83 -9.73 25.94 -1.25
CA CYS A 83 -10.64 26.98 -0.76
C CYS A 83 -11.48 27.56 -1.90
N ASP A 84 -10.83 27.87 -3.02
CA ASP A 84 -11.47 28.42 -4.21
C ASP A 84 -12.48 27.43 -4.84
N ARG A 85 -12.13 26.14 -4.91
CA ARG A 85 -13.00 25.11 -5.50
C ARG A 85 -14.17 24.70 -4.61
N LEU A 86 -13.95 24.62 -3.30
CA LEU A 86 -14.97 24.21 -2.33
C LEU A 86 -15.79 25.38 -1.80
N ASN A 87 -15.45 26.62 -2.17
CA ASN A 87 -16.02 27.85 -1.62
C ASN A 87 -15.98 27.85 -0.08
N MET A 88 -14.86 27.40 0.47
CA MET A 88 -14.59 27.29 1.91
C MET A 88 -13.50 28.28 2.32
N THR A 89 -13.53 28.76 3.56
CA THR A 89 -12.42 29.52 4.11
C THR A 89 -11.24 28.60 4.46
N MET A 90 -10.02 29.14 4.49
CA MET A 90 -8.82 28.39 4.93
C MET A 90 -9.03 27.73 6.31
N GLU A 91 -9.70 28.43 7.22
CA GLU A 91 -10.03 27.92 8.55
C GLU A 91 -10.96 26.70 8.50
N GLN A 92 -11.95 26.69 7.59
CA GLN A 92 -12.85 25.55 7.39
C GLN A 92 -12.11 24.34 6.79
N VAL A 93 -11.15 24.57 5.91
CA VAL A 93 -10.32 23.49 5.33
C VAL A 93 -9.37 22.93 6.39
N TYR A 94 -8.71 23.78 7.17
CA TYR A 94 -7.78 23.37 8.23
C TYR A 94 -8.50 22.61 9.34
N SER A 95 -9.68 23.08 9.77
CA SER A 95 -10.50 22.37 10.75
C SER A 95 -10.98 21.01 10.23
N LYS A 96 -11.41 20.92 8.96
CA LYS A 96 -11.77 19.63 8.34
C LYS A 96 -10.59 18.67 8.27
N LEU A 97 -9.38 19.17 8.01
CA LEU A 97 -8.16 18.38 7.96
C LEU A 97 -7.50 18.18 9.35
N SER A 98 -8.06 18.76 10.42
CA SER A 98 -7.50 18.80 11.78
C SER A 98 -6.04 19.27 11.81
N ILE A 99 -5.75 20.32 11.05
CA ILE A 99 -4.48 21.03 11.11
C ILE A 99 -4.64 22.09 12.21
N GLU A 100 -3.92 21.95 13.33
CA GLU A 100 -3.93 22.92 14.42
C GLU A 100 -3.02 24.13 14.07
N GLY A 101 -3.59 25.34 13.97
CA GLY A 101 -2.85 26.57 13.69
C GLY A 101 -3.72 27.73 13.19
N SER A 102 -3.23 28.97 13.30
CA SER A 102 -3.90 30.17 12.76
C SER A 102 -3.72 30.25 11.24
N PRO A 103 -4.78 30.53 10.45
CA PRO A 103 -4.69 30.68 8.99
C PRO A 103 -3.80 31.86 8.54
N ASP A 104 -3.52 32.82 9.42
CA ASP A 104 -2.73 34.02 9.11
C ASP A 104 -1.20 33.82 9.24
N GLN A 105 -0.76 32.69 9.80
CA GLN A 105 0.64 32.31 9.81
C GLN A 105 0.84 31.13 8.85
N LEU A 106 1.51 31.39 7.73
CA LEU A 106 2.01 30.37 6.79
C LEU A 106 2.98 29.34 7.45
N VAL A 107 3.22 29.46 8.75
CA VAL A 107 3.95 28.50 9.57
C VAL A 107 2.95 27.93 10.57
N PRO A 108 2.54 26.66 10.46
CA PRO A 108 1.72 26.03 11.48
C PRO A 108 2.45 26.13 12.83
N VAL A 109 1.71 26.49 13.88
CA VAL A 109 2.23 26.75 15.23
C VAL A 109 2.94 25.52 15.83
N ASP A 110 2.77 24.34 15.22
CA ASP A 110 3.54 23.13 15.51
C ASP A 110 4.09 22.47 14.21
N LEU A 111 5.35 22.79 13.88
CA LEU A 111 6.09 22.20 12.75
C LEU A 111 6.17 20.67 12.87
N GLN A 112 6.24 20.16 14.10
CA GLN A 112 6.32 18.73 14.38
C GLN A 112 5.04 18.00 13.99
N HIS A 113 3.89 18.58 14.31
CA HIS A 113 2.60 18.03 13.94
C HIS A 113 2.42 17.96 12.42
N THR A 114 2.81 19.02 11.72
CA THR A 114 2.73 19.09 10.26
C THR A 114 3.67 18.09 9.57
N ALA A 115 4.91 17.99 10.06
CA ALA A 115 5.87 17.00 9.59
C ALA A 115 5.35 15.56 9.74
N GLU A 116 4.70 15.26 10.88
CA GLU A 116 4.11 13.95 11.13
C GLU A 116 2.95 13.65 10.16
N ILE A 117 2.05 14.60 9.92
CA ILE A 117 0.93 14.38 8.98
C ILE A 117 1.46 14.15 7.57
N ASN A 118 2.42 14.95 7.10
CA ASN A 118 3.03 14.80 5.78
C ASN A 118 3.71 13.44 5.63
N ALA A 119 4.52 13.04 6.61
CA ALA A 119 5.21 11.75 6.61
C ALA A 119 4.24 10.57 6.57
N ARG A 120 3.17 10.62 7.38
CA ARG A 120 2.12 9.59 7.39
C ARG A 120 1.39 9.52 6.04
N ASN A 121 1.02 10.66 5.46
CA ASN A 121 0.31 10.69 4.19
C ASN A 121 1.16 10.11 3.05
N ALA A 122 2.43 10.51 2.96
CA ALA A 122 3.36 9.99 1.96
C ALA A 122 3.61 8.49 2.10
N MET A 123 3.80 8.01 3.34
CA MET A 123 3.95 6.60 3.64
C MET A 123 2.71 5.79 3.21
N LEU A 124 1.50 6.26 3.54
CA LEU A 124 0.26 5.56 3.19
C LEU A 124 0.02 5.52 1.68
N LEU A 125 0.30 6.62 0.98
CA LEU A 125 0.18 6.65 -0.47
C LEU A 125 1.17 5.69 -1.13
N PHE A 126 2.41 5.63 -0.62
CA PHE A 126 3.37 4.62 -1.05
C PHE A 126 2.83 3.20 -0.83
N LEU A 127 2.32 2.90 0.38
CA LEU A 127 1.76 1.58 0.72
C LEU A 127 0.59 1.21 -0.20
N LEU A 128 -0.31 2.15 -0.47
CA LEU A 128 -1.45 1.99 -1.38
C LEU A 128 -0.99 1.60 -2.78
N ILE A 129 -0.09 2.39 -3.37
CA ILE A 129 0.39 2.17 -4.73
C ILE A 129 1.22 0.88 -4.79
N SER A 130 2.08 0.61 -3.80
CA SER A 130 2.86 -0.62 -3.74
C SER A 130 1.97 -1.85 -3.65
N GLY A 131 0.92 -1.82 -2.82
CA GLY A 131 -0.04 -2.93 -2.68
C GLY A 131 -0.81 -3.19 -3.98
N ILE A 132 -1.22 -2.13 -4.70
CA ILE A 132 -1.85 -2.30 -6.02
C ILE A 132 -0.86 -2.91 -7.03
N LEU A 133 0.41 -2.48 -7.02
CA LEU A 133 1.44 -3.00 -7.92
C LEU A 133 1.87 -4.43 -7.61
N GLU A 134 1.69 -4.92 -6.38
CA GLU A 134 1.92 -6.34 -6.05
C GLU A 134 1.09 -7.28 -6.91
N LEU A 135 -0.12 -6.88 -7.35
CA LEU A 135 -0.93 -7.67 -8.29
C LEU A 135 -0.18 -7.95 -9.61
N ILE A 136 0.61 -6.99 -10.09
CA ILE A 136 1.40 -7.14 -11.33
C ILE A 136 2.63 -8.03 -11.09
N ILE A 137 3.19 -8.00 -9.87
CA ILE A 137 4.30 -8.88 -9.48
C ILE A 137 3.83 -10.33 -9.36
N LEU A 138 2.66 -10.54 -8.74
CA LEU A 138 2.06 -11.86 -8.54
C LEU A 138 1.52 -12.46 -9.84
N PHE A 139 0.94 -11.64 -10.72
CA PHE A 139 0.40 -12.04 -12.02
C PHE A 139 1.13 -11.33 -13.17
N PRO A 140 2.37 -11.75 -13.48
CA PRO A 140 3.22 -11.05 -14.44
C PRO A 140 2.72 -11.20 -15.87
N LEU A 141 2.60 -10.09 -16.60
CA LEU A 141 2.19 -10.09 -18.02
C LEU A 141 3.22 -10.67 -18.98
N THR A 142 4.50 -10.69 -18.62
CA THR A 142 5.58 -11.13 -19.52
C THR A 142 6.48 -12.16 -18.84
N LYS A 143 7.05 -13.07 -19.64
CA LYS A 143 8.00 -14.09 -19.16
C LYS A 143 9.20 -13.50 -18.43
N ARG A 144 9.61 -12.26 -18.78
CA ARG A 144 10.69 -11.55 -18.10
C ARG A 144 10.31 -11.10 -16.70
N LEU A 145 9.04 -10.81 -16.43
CA LEU A 145 8.55 -10.45 -15.09
C LEU A 145 8.18 -11.70 -14.28
N SER A 146 8.04 -12.86 -14.93
CA SER A 146 7.77 -14.13 -14.26
C SER A 146 8.91 -14.54 -13.33
N ILE A 147 8.54 -14.91 -12.11
CA ILE A 147 9.44 -15.45 -11.08
C ILE A 147 9.39 -16.98 -11.08
N THR A 148 8.31 -17.57 -11.64
CA THR A 148 8.10 -19.02 -11.77
C THR A 148 8.18 -19.43 -13.25
N GLU A 149 8.57 -20.68 -13.54
CA GLU A 149 8.68 -21.21 -14.90
C GLU A 149 7.32 -21.46 -15.56
N ASP A 150 6.27 -21.74 -14.77
CA ASP A 150 4.88 -21.88 -15.22
C ASP A 150 4.22 -20.52 -15.44
N TYR A 151 4.46 -19.96 -16.62
CA TYR A 151 3.85 -18.70 -17.06
C TYR A 151 2.49 -18.95 -17.70
N GLN A 152 1.41 -18.50 -17.04
CA GLN A 152 0.10 -18.34 -17.66
C GLN A 152 -0.19 -16.86 -17.87
N ARG A 153 -0.42 -16.47 -19.12
CA ARG A 153 -0.72 -15.08 -19.49
C ARG A 153 -2.18 -14.76 -19.16
N ASP A 154 -2.43 -14.22 -17.97
CA ASP A 154 -3.72 -13.60 -17.64
C ASP A 154 -3.55 -12.07 -17.54
N VAL A 155 -4.37 -11.34 -18.29
CA VAL A 155 -4.34 -9.87 -18.36
C VAL A 155 -5.25 -9.21 -17.32
N LYS A 156 -6.23 -9.94 -16.78
CA LYS A 156 -7.25 -9.37 -15.90
C LYS A 156 -6.66 -8.74 -14.62
N PRO A 157 -5.70 -9.38 -13.92
CA PRO A 157 -5.13 -8.79 -12.71
C PRO A 157 -4.37 -7.48 -13.00
N THR A 158 -3.77 -7.36 -14.18
CA THR A 158 -3.09 -6.12 -14.57
C THR A 158 -4.07 -5.03 -14.98
N ILE A 159 -5.15 -5.36 -15.68
CA ILE A 159 -6.23 -4.40 -15.97
C ILE A 159 -6.82 -3.87 -14.66
N LEU A 160 -7.05 -4.77 -13.69
CA LEU A 160 -7.51 -4.41 -12.35
C LEU A 160 -6.52 -3.50 -11.63
N ALA A 161 -5.23 -3.82 -11.63
CA ALA A 161 -4.21 -2.97 -11.04
C ALA A 161 -4.20 -1.56 -11.68
N LEU A 162 -4.26 -1.48 -13.01
CA LEU A 162 -4.34 -0.20 -13.73
C LEU A 162 -5.63 0.57 -13.40
N LEU A 163 -6.76 -0.12 -13.28
CA LEU A 163 -8.03 0.49 -12.88
C LEU A 163 -7.94 1.04 -11.45
N LEU A 164 -7.38 0.28 -10.52
CA LEU A 164 -7.18 0.72 -9.13
C LEU A 164 -6.23 1.91 -9.05
N LEU A 165 -5.11 1.90 -9.80
CA LEU A 165 -4.21 3.06 -9.89
C LEU A 165 -4.92 4.28 -10.48
N GLY A 166 -5.71 4.09 -11.53
CA GLY A 166 -6.49 5.16 -12.15
C GLY A 166 -7.55 5.73 -11.22
N LEU A 167 -8.23 4.88 -10.46
CA LEU A 167 -9.20 5.27 -9.44
C LEU A 167 -8.52 6.04 -8.31
N THR A 168 -7.37 5.56 -7.83
CA THR A 168 -6.55 6.28 -6.85
C THR A 168 -6.13 7.64 -7.39
N TYR A 169 -5.63 7.72 -8.61
CA TYR A 169 -5.24 9.01 -9.20
C TYR A 169 -6.44 9.96 -9.30
N ALA A 170 -7.58 9.50 -9.82
CA ALA A 170 -8.80 10.29 -9.94
C ALA A 170 -9.31 10.77 -8.58
N PHE A 171 -9.22 9.94 -7.55
CA PHE A 171 -9.59 10.28 -6.17
C PHE A 171 -8.85 11.52 -5.67
N TYR A 172 -7.55 11.62 -5.93
CA TYR A 172 -6.73 12.77 -5.52
C TYR A 172 -6.82 13.98 -6.46
N GLN A 173 -7.49 13.87 -7.61
CA GLN A 173 -7.75 15.00 -8.51
C GLN A 173 -9.01 15.80 -8.12
N ILE A 174 -9.87 15.24 -7.26
CA ILE A 174 -11.14 15.85 -6.88
C ILE A 174 -11.09 16.32 -5.41
N PRO A 175 -10.90 17.63 -5.15
CA PRO A 175 -10.84 18.21 -3.80
C PRO A 175 -12.01 17.86 -2.91
N GLU A 176 -13.21 17.82 -3.47
CA GLU A 176 -14.42 17.45 -2.74
C GLU A 176 -14.24 16.07 -2.10
N VAL A 177 -13.74 15.10 -2.85
CA VAL A 177 -13.65 13.72 -2.38
C VAL A 177 -12.53 13.57 -1.34
N TYR A 178 -11.33 14.08 -1.62
CA TYR A 178 -10.20 13.87 -0.70
C TYR A 178 -10.26 14.76 0.55
N VAL A 179 -10.84 15.97 0.49
CA VAL A 179 -10.98 16.86 1.66
C VAL A 179 -12.22 16.54 2.47
N THR A 180 -13.37 16.30 1.83
CA THR A 180 -14.64 16.15 2.56
C THR A 180 -14.99 14.72 2.91
N MET A 181 -14.57 13.72 2.12
CA MET A 181 -14.90 12.32 2.39
C MET A 181 -13.76 11.54 3.05
N ALA A 182 -12.52 11.68 2.57
CA ALA A 182 -11.38 10.96 3.16
C ALA A 182 -10.54 11.79 4.13
N GLU A 183 -10.76 13.10 4.18
CA GLU A 183 -10.06 14.01 5.09
C GLU A 183 -8.53 13.85 4.96
N THR A 184 -8.05 13.60 3.74
CA THR A 184 -6.63 13.42 3.40
C THR A 184 -6.01 14.71 2.90
N LEU A 185 -4.71 14.89 3.13
CA LEU A 185 -4.00 16.06 2.64
C LEU A 185 -3.87 16.05 1.11
N PRO A 186 -3.91 17.24 0.47
CA PRO A 186 -3.52 17.37 -0.92
C PRO A 186 -2.09 16.88 -1.10
N VAL A 187 -1.90 16.11 -2.16
CA VAL A 187 -0.62 15.45 -2.45
C VAL A 187 0.23 16.32 -3.40
N GLY A 188 -0.36 17.28 -4.12
CA GLY A 188 0.37 18.25 -4.95
C GLY A 188 1.52 17.64 -5.77
N ASN A 189 2.71 18.24 -5.66
CA ASN A 189 3.92 17.74 -6.31
C ASN A 189 4.54 16.50 -5.64
N MET A 190 4.06 16.09 -4.45
CA MET A 190 4.52 14.85 -3.78
C MET A 190 4.31 13.61 -4.65
N TRP A 191 3.31 13.64 -5.53
CA TRP A 191 3.00 12.56 -6.46
C TRP A 191 4.21 12.10 -7.27
N VAL A 192 5.03 13.04 -7.75
CA VAL A 192 6.20 12.71 -8.58
C VAL A 192 7.27 12.00 -7.74
N PHE A 193 7.50 12.48 -6.51
CA PHE A 193 8.47 11.88 -5.61
C PHE A 193 8.03 10.48 -5.16
N ILE A 194 6.75 10.32 -4.82
CA ILE A 194 6.19 9.03 -4.40
C ILE A 194 6.19 8.06 -5.58
N ALA A 195 5.83 8.50 -6.80
CA ALA A 195 5.92 7.67 -7.99
C ALA A 195 7.37 7.22 -8.27
N GLY A 196 8.35 8.11 -8.08
CA GLY A 196 9.78 7.78 -8.17
C GLY A 196 10.21 6.74 -7.14
N ALA A 197 9.82 6.92 -5.87
CA ALA A 197 10.12 5.98 -4.80
C ALA A 197 9.47 4.61 -5.04
N VAL A 198 8.23 4.58 -5.52
CA VAL A 198 7.52 3.37 -5.93
C VAL A 198 8.25 2.67 -7.08
N ALA A 199 8.70 3.41 -8.10
CA ALA A 199 9.44 2.82 -9.21
C ALA A 199 10.76 2.18 -8.76
N VAL A 200 11.49 2.85 -7.87
CA VAL A 200 12.74 2.33 -7.27
C VAL A 200 12.45 1.07 -6.44
N TRP A 201 11.44 1.13 -5.57
CA TRP A 201 10.97 -0.02 -4.78
C TRP A 201 10.63 -1.19 -5.70
N TYR A 202 9.82 -0.97 -6.73
CA TYR A 202 9.36 -2.02 -7.65
C TYR A 202 10.53 -2.77 -8.31
N VAL A 203 11.54 -2.03 -8.77
CA VAL A 203 12.76 -2.62 -9.37
C VAL A 203 13.55 -3.42 -8.34
N ILE A 204 13.72 -2.89 -7.13
CA ILE A 204 14.44 -3.57 -6.04
C ILE A 204 13.71 -4.84 -5.62
N THR A 205 12.39 -4.79 -5.49
CA THR A 205 11.55 -5.94 -5.14
C THR A 205 11.63 -7.02 -6.21
N LEU A 206 11.61 -6.66 -7.50
CA LEU A 206 11.84 -7.62 -8.59
C LEU A 206 13.23 -8.26 -8.53
N PHE A 207 14.27 -7.47 -8.22
CA PHE A 207 15.63 -7.99 -8.07
C PHE A 207 15.74 -8.95 -6.88
N VAL A 208 15.14 -8.58 -5.75
CA VAL A 208 15.04 -9.38 -4.53
C VAL A 208 14.34 -10.70 -4.80
N LEU A 209 13.19 -10.69 -5.48
CA LEU A 209 12.41 -11.89 -5.77
C LEU A 209 13.11 -12.83 -6.76
N LYS A 210 13.87 -12.29 -7.71
CA LYS A 210 14.68 -13.08 -8.66
C LYS A 210 16.00 -13.56 -8.09
N SER A 211 16.48 -12.96 -7.00
CA SER A 211 17.78 -13.29 -6.43
C SER A 211 17.75 -14.69 -5.79
N PRO A 212 18.61 -15.63 -6.20
CA PRO A 212 18.68 -16.96 -5.60
C PRO A 212 19.12 -16.92 -4.12
N ARG A 213 19.69 -15.80 -3.67
CA ARG A 213 20.17 -15.62 -2.29
C ARG A 213 19.06 -15.50 -1.25
N LEU A 214 17.82 -15.20 -1.67
CA LEU A 214 16.68 -15.06 -0.75
C LEU A 214 15.78 -16.31 -0.73
N GLN A 215 16.07 -17.29 -1.57
CA GLN A 215 15.46 -18.63 -1.49
C GLN A 215 15.66 -19.32 -0.13
N PRO A 216 16.81 -19.24 0.55
CA PRO A 216 16.99 -19.83 1.88
C PRO A 216 16.05 -19.25 2.93
N LEU A 217 15.79 -17.94 2.87
CA LEU A 217 14.87 -17.25 3.78
C LEU A 217 13.44 -17.73 3.54
N SER A 218 13.00 -17.73 2.28
CA SER A 218 11.71 -18.30 1.88
C SER A 218 11.55 -19.75 2.33
N ASN A 219 12.58 -20.58 2.14
CA ASN A 219 12.59 -22.01 2.50
C ASN A 219 12.59 -22.23 4.02
N PHE A 220 13.11 -21.29 4.80
CA PHE A 220 13.06 -21.33 6.25
C PHE A 220 11.62 -21.08 6.74
N PHE A 221 10.96 -20.05 6.22
CA PHE A 221 9.59 -19.74 6.56
C PHE A 221 8.60 -20.80 6.04
N ASP A 222 8.79 -21.33 4.84
CA ASP A 222 7.96 -22.42 4.33
C ASP A 222 8.07 -23.66 5.24
N ARG A 223 9.28 -24.00 5.71
CA ARG A 223 9.48 -25.06 6.72
C ARG A 223 8.76 -24.76 8.04
N MET A 224 8.75 -23.51 8.49
CA MET A 224 8.06 -23.12 9.72
C MET A 224 6.54 -23.24 9.57
N VAL A 225 5.97 -22.76 8.47
CA VAL A 225 4.54 -22.81 8.17
C VAL A 225 4.08 -24.25 7.99
N ARG A 226 4.80 -25.07 7.21
CA ARG A 226 4.48 -26.51 7.05
C ARG A 226 4.48 -27.25 8.38
N ARG A 227 5.45 -26.97 9.26
CA ARG A 227 5.48 -27.55 10.62
C ARG A 227 4.29 -27.08 11.46
N GLY A 228 3.89 -25.82 11.34
CA GLY A 228 2.71 -25.28 12.01
C GLY A 228 1.43 -25.96 11.55
N LEU A 229 1.24 -26.09 10.22
CA LEU A 229 0.09 -26.76 9.61
C LEU A 229 0.03 -28.25 9.95
N GLN A 230 1.16 -28.96 9.89
CA GLN A 230 1.21 -30.37 10.28
C GLN A 230 0.79 -30.55 11.74
N LYS A 231 1.28 -29.71 12.66
CA LYS A 231 0.87 -29.75 14.06
C LYS A 231 -0.62 -29.42 14.25
N SER A 232 -1.19 -28.50 13.47
CA SER A 232 -2.62 -28.20 13.57
C SER A 232 -3.48 -29.34 13.03
N PHE A 233 -3.10 -29.96 11.91
CA PHE A 233 -3.79 -31.14 11.38
C PHE A 233 -3.72 -32.33 12.35
N GLU A 234 -2.54 -32.62 12.91
CA GLU A 234 -2.38 -33.67 13.93
C GLU A 234 -3.24 -33.40 15.17
N LYS A 235 -3.35 -32.14 15.59
CA LYS A 235 -4.19 -31.74 16.73
C LYS A 235 -5.69 -31.84 16.40
N GLN A 236 -6.07 -31.59 15.15
CA GLN A 236 -7.45 -31.67 14.68
C GLN A 236 -7.89 -33.13 14.51
N SER A 237 -7.08 -33.99 13.88
CA SER A 237 -7.36 -35.42 13.79
C SER A 237 -7.39 -36.11 15.16
N ARG A 238 -6.56 -35.68 16.12
CA ARG A 238 -6.66 -36.19 17.50
C ARG A 238 -7.96 -35.81 18.21
N LYS A 239 -8.54 -34.65 17.89
CA LYS A 239 -9.82 -34.23 18.45
C LYS A 239 -10.98 -35.01 17.81
N GLU A 240 -10.95 -35.20 16.49
CA GLU A 240 -11.95 -35.99 15.77
C GLU A 240 -11.95 -37.45 16.26
N LEU A 241 -10.78 -38.05 16.48
CA LEU A 241 -10.67 -39.40 17.07
C LEU A 241 -11.15 -39.48 18.53
N GLN A 242 -11.07 -38.40 19.30
CA GLN A 242 -11.59 -38.35 20.67
C GLN A 242 -13.11 -38.15 20.72
N GLU A 243 -13.69 -37.49 19.72
CA GLU A 243 -15.15 -37.30 19.60
C GLU A 243 -15.87 -38.52 18.99
N GLU A 244 -15.16 -39.42 18.31
CA GLU A 244 -15.71 -40.71 17.83
C GLU A 244 -15.68 -41.84 18.89
N ASP A 245 -14.84 -41.71 19.94
CA ASP A 245 -14.69 -42.69 21.01
C ASP A 245 -15.59 -42.41 22.24
N ASP A 246 -16.28 -41.26 22.29
CA ASP A 246 -17.26 -40.83 23.32
C ASP A 246 -18.72 -41.04 22.87
#